data_AF-A0AAP0MAH1-F1
#
_entry.id   AF-A0AAP0MAH1-F1
#
_cell.length_a   1.000
_cell.length_b   1.000
_cell.length_c   1.000
_cell.angle_alpha   90.00
_cell.angle_beta   90.00
_cell.angle_gamma   90.00
#
_symmetry.space_group_name_H-M   'P 1'
#
loop_
_entity.id
_entity.type
_entity.pdbx_description
1 polymer ?
#
loop_
_entity_poly.entity_id
_entity_poly.type
_entity_poly.pdbx_seq_one_letter_code
_entity_poly.pdbx_strand_id
1 'polypeptide(L)'
;MAVAALVSQQPLCFSNSIATGRTRHKPWLPTKTIILNPQKKAHLCSISCSSSSSTSQSPETNAETAESCVNLGLSLFSKGRVKDALVQFDTALSLDPNPVEAQAALYNKACCHAYCGEGKKAADCLRTALRDYNLKFGTILNDPDLASFRALPEFKELQEEARLGGEDIGYSFRRDLKLIGEVQAPFRGVRRFFSVALSAAAGISLFFTVPRLLRAIEGGDDAPDLIETAENLAINIGGIIVFITLFLWDNKKEEEQLAQISRDETLSRLPLRLSTNRIVELVQLRDTVRPVILAGRKETVSLAIQKAERFRTDLLRRGVLLVPVIWGEGRAPQVEKKGFGLAPKAAAGLPSIGEDFEKRAQSITAKSKLKSEIRFKAEVVSPSEWERWIRDQQKSEGVNPGEDVYIILRLDGRVRRSGKGMPDWQQIVQELPPMEALLSKLER
;
A
#
# COMPACT_ATOMS: atom_id res chain seq x y z
N MET A 1 32.98 21.20 40.91
CA MET A 1 32.34 22.20 41.79
C MET A 1 30.88 22.30 41.38
N ALA A 2 30.00 21.69 42.18
CA ALA A 2 28.57 21.66 41.98
C ALA A 2 27.95 22.90 42.64
N VAL A 3 27.00 23.56 41.97
CA VAL A 3 26.11 24.54 42.60
C VAL A 3 24.68 24.18 42.20
N ALA A 4 23.94 23.70 43.20
CA ALA A 4 22.52 23.47 43.17
C ALA A 4 21.78 24.78 43.47
N ALA A 5 20.61 24.99 42.86
CA ALA A 5 19.64 25.98 43.29
C ALA A 5 18.25 25.34 43.36
N LEU A 6 17.70 25.35 44.58
CA LEU A 6 16.38 24.86 44.95
C LEU A 6 15.30 25.93 44.69
N VAL A 7 14.24 25.48 44.02
CA VAL A 7 12.79 25.66 44.29
C VAL A 7 12.33 26.93 45.05
N SER A 8 11.38 27.64 44.44
CA SER A 8 10.22 28.19 45.14
C SER A 8 8.99 28.16 44.21
N GLN A 9 7.99 27.34 44.56
CA GLN A 9 6.66 27.33 43.95
C GLN A 9 5.68 27.93 44.97
N GLN A 10 4.90 28.93 44.55
CA GLN A 10 3.65 29.33 45.21
C GLN A 10 2.54 29.40 44.15
N PRO A 11 1.35 28.84 44.41
CA PRO A 11 0.20 28.96 43.53
C PRO A 11 -0.66 30.15 43.95
N LEU A 12 -0.99 31.04 43.01
CA LEU A 12 -2.03 32.05 43.22
C LEU A 12 -3.26 31.68 42.40
N CYS A 13 -4.27 31.20 43.11
CA CYS A 13 -5.66 31.16 42.66
C CYS A 13 -6.17 32.60 42.50
N PHE A 14 -6.78 32.92 41.36
CA PHE A 14 -7.70 34.05 41.26
C PHE A 14 -9.03 33.56 40.70
N SER A 15 -10.01 33.57 41.60
CA SER A 15 -11.44 33.59 41.29
C SER A 15 -11.79 34.99 40.79
N ASN A 16 -12.65 35.11 39.78
CA ASN A 16 -13.57 36.24 39.66
C ASN A 16 -14.75 35.87 38.75
N SER A 17 -15.94 35.96 39.33
CA SER A 17 -17.20 36.12 38.63
C SER A 17 -17.37 37.58 38.22
N ILE A 18 -18.12 37.83 37.14
CA ILE A 18 -19.18 38.84 37.05
C ILE A 18 -19.87 38.72 35.67
N ALA A 19 -21.16 39.01 35.70
CA ALA A 19 -22.18 38.69 34.73
C ALA A 19 -22.37 39.75 33.63
N THR A 20 -23.04 39.29 32.56
CA THR A 20 -24.00 39.99 31.68
C THR A 20 -23.55 41.17 30.81
N GLY A 21 -23.53 40.92 29.50
CA GLY A 21 -23.69 41.93 28.44
C GLY A 21 -24.28 41.27 27.19
N ARG A 22 -25.50 41.64 26.85
CA ARG A 22 -26.38 41.02 25.85
C ARG A 22 -26.31 41.81 24.55
N THR A 23 -25.84 41.23 23.45
CA THR A 23 -26.13 41.74 22.09
C THR A 23 -26.36 40.59 21.11
N ARG A 24 -27.51 40.66 20.45
CA ARG A 24 -28.01 39.73 19.42
C ARG A 24 -27.28 39.99 18.10
N HIS A 25 -26.78 38.95 17.45
CA HIS A 25 -26.70 38.88 15.99
C HIS A 25 -27.08 37.48 15.51
N LYS A 26 -28.05 37.41 14.60
CA LYS A 26 -28.53 36.20 13.90
C LYS A 26 -27.54 35.80 12.81
N PRO A 27 -27.36 34.50 12.54
CA PRO A 27 -27.05 34.01 11.20
C PRO A 27 -28.21 33.20 10.61
N TRP A 28 -28.39 33.36 9.31
CA TRP A 28 -29.37 32.71 8.45
C TRP A 28 -28.71 31.48 7.81
N LEU A 29 -29.35 30.30 7.91
CA LEU A 29 -29.01 29.07 7.17
C LEU A 29 -30.32 28.51 6.60
N PRO A 30 -30.25 27.77 5.49
CA PRO A 30 -30.92 26.47 5.51
C PRO A 30 -30.04 25.36 4.93
N THR A 31 -29.77 24.35 5.76
CA THR A 31 -29.29 23.02 5.36
C THR A 31 -30.47 22.06 5.54
N LYS A 32 -30.86 21.35 4.46
CA LYS A 32 -31.81 20.23 4.54
C LYS A 32 -31.03 18.97 4.91
N THR A 33 -31.31 18.40 6.08
CA THR A 33 -30.90 17.05 6.46
C THR A 33 -32.15 16.28 6.86
N ILE A 34 -32.47 15.23 6.11
CA ILE A 34 -33.56 14.29 6.37
C ILE A 34 -33.02 13.26 7.35
N ILE A 35 -33.63 13.19 8.54
CA ILE A 35 -33.42 12.14 9.53
C ILE A 35 -34.55 11.13 9.36
N LEU A 36 -34.22 9.87 9.04
CA LEU A 36 -35.16 8.74 9.09
C LEU A 36 -34.79 7.84 10.27
N ASN A 37 -35.78 7.67 11.14
CA ASN A 37 -35.81 6.90 12.38
C ASN A 37 -36.34 5.48 12.10
N PRO A 38 -35.75 4.39 12.63
CA PRO A 38 -36.37 3.07 12.54
C PRO A 38 -36.96 2.64 13.89
N GLN A 39 -38.29 2.52 13.98
CA GLN A 39 -38.94 1.78 15.05
C GLN A 39 -39.27 0.35 14.57
N LYS A 40 -38.69 -0.63 15.26
CA LYS A 40 -39.01 -2.06 15.19
C LYS A 40 -40.44 -2.31 15.68
N LYS A 41 -41.20 -3.16 14.98
CA LYS A 41 -42.25 -3.99 15.57
C LYS A 41 -42.15 -5.42 15.05
N ALA A 42 -42.01 -6.33 16.00
CA ALA A 42 -42.13 -7.76 15.81
C ALA A 42 -43.61 -8.17 15.92
N HIS A 43 -44.05 -9.09 15.06
CA HIS A 43 -45.27 -9.86 15.27
C HIS A 43 -44.98 -11.34 15.00
N LEU A 44 -45.03 -12.13 16.07
CA LEU A 44 -45.23 -13.57 16.07
C LEU A 44 -46.74 -13.84 15.96
N CYS A 45 -47.12 -14.80 15.11
CA CYS A 45 -48.39 -15.51 15.28
C CYS A 45 -48.24 -16.94 14.74
N SER A 46 -48.80 -17.89 15.49
CA SER A 46 -48.64 -19.33 15.35
C SER A 46 -49.95 -20.02 14.99
N ILE A 47 -49.85 -20.94 14.03
CA ILE A 47 -50.62 -22.19 13.79
C ILE A 47 -52.12 -22.08 13.40
N SER A 48 -52.44 -22.59 12.20
CA SER A 48 -53.40 -23.71 12.07
C SER A 48 -53.23 -24.45 10.73
N CYS A 49 -53.30 -25.78 10.80
CA CYS A 49 -53.21 -26.70 9.68
C CYS A 49 -54.57 -26.86 8.98
N SER A 50 -54.58 -27.05 7.66
CA SER A 50 -55.67 -27.73 6.94
C SER A 50 -55.10 -28.34 5.67
N SER A 51 -55.29 -29.66 5.56
CA SER A 51 -54.92 -30.48 4.41
C SER A 51 -56.00 -30.40 3.33
N SER A 52 -55.62 -30.09 2.10
CA SER A 52 -56.29 -30.62 0.90
C SER A 52 -55.43 -30.41 -0.33
N SER A 53 -55.20 -31.51 -1.02
CA SER A 53 -54.48 -31.69 -2.28
C SER A 53 -55.00 -30.83 -3.43
N SER A 54 -54.09 -30.16 -4.13
CA SER A 54 -54.14 -30.05 -5.59
C SER A 54 -52.75 -29.68 -6.12
N THR A 55 -52.22 -30.60 -6.92
CA THR A 55 -51.07 -30.42 -7.80
C THR A 55 -51.25 -29.17 -8.65
N SER A 56 -50.44 -28.15 -8.37
CA SER A 56 -49.98 -27.19 -9.36
C SER A 56 -48.48 -27.02 -9.14
N GLN A 57 -47.69 -27.63 -10.01
CA GLN A 57 -46.32 -27.23 -10.25
C GLN A 57 -46.37 -25.77 -10.72
N SER A 58 -46.26 -24.87 -9.76
CA SER A 58 -45.78 -23.52 -10.03
C SER A 58 -44.28 -23.67 -10.28
N PRO A 59 -43.72 -23.16 -11.38
CA PRO A 59 -42.28 -23.09 -11.49
C PRO A 59 -41.82 -22.23 -10.32
N GLU A 60 -40.95 -22.78 -9.46
CA GLU A 60 -40.12 -21.94 -8.61
C GLU A 60 -39.31 -21.06 -9.57
N THR A 61 -39.84 -19.87 -9.87
CA THR A 61 -39.04 -18.78 -10.41
C THR A 61 -38.08 -18.43 -9.29
N ASN A 62 -36.96 -19.14 -9.22
CA ASN A 62 -35.76 -18.68 -8.55
C ASN A 62 -35.44 -17.33 -9.18
N ALA A 63 -35.92 -16.24 -8.59
CA ALA A 63 -35.58 -14.91 -9.02
C ALA A 63 -34.05 -14.83 -8.99
N GLU A 64 -33.44 -14.61 -10.15
CA GLU A 64 -32.00 -14.43 -10.26
C GLU A 64 -31.62 -13.23 -9.39
N THR A 65 -30.89 -13.49 -8.30
CA THR A 65 -30.32 -12.45 -7.44
C THR A 65 -28.91 -12.12 -7.89
N ALA A 66 -28.45 -10.90 -7.60
CA ALA A 66 -27.07 -10.50 -7.90
C ALA A 66 -26.05 -11.47 -7.30
N GLU A 67 -26.24 -11.90 -6.05
CA GLU A 67 -25.40 -12.92 -5.40
C GLU A 67 -25.38 -14.26 -6.17
N SER A 68 -26.53 -14.76 -6.60
CA SER A 68 -26.64 -16.00 -7.37
C SER A 68 -25.87 -15.90 -8.70
N CYS A 69 -26.00 -14.76 -9.40
CA CYS A 69 -25.25 -14.48 -10.62
C CYS A 69 -23.74 -14.42 -10.37
N VAL A 70 -23.27 -13.79 -9.28
CA VAL A 70 -21.83 -13.77 -8.92
C VAL A 70 -21.31 -15.19 -8.68
N ASN A 71 -22.03 -15.99 -7.89
CA ASN A 71 -21.64 -17.37 -7.59
C ASN A 71 -21.63 -18.26 -8.84
N LEU A 72 -22.62 -18.09 -9.72
CA LEU A 72 -22.67 -18.78 -11.01
C LEU A 72 -21.51 -18.34 -11.92
N GLY A 73 -21.22 -17.04 -11.99
CA GLY A 73 -20.09 -16.49 -12.72
C GLY A 73 -18.75 -17.07 -12.27
N LEU A 74 -18.52 -17.16 -10.95
CA LEU A 74 -17.34 -17.81 -10.37
C LEU A 74 -17.23 -19.30 -10.76
N SER A 75 -18.35 -20.03 -10.70
CA SER A 75 -18.42 -21.44 -11.11
C SER A 75 -18.14 -21.63 -12.61
N LEU A 76 -18.58 -20.70 -13.46
CA LEU A 76 -18.29 -20.71 -14.89
C LEU A 76 -16.84 -20.36 -15.18
N PHE A 77 -16.29 -19.38 -14.45
CA PHE A 77 -14.90 -18.95 -14.58
C PHE A 77 -13.93 -20.08 -14.21
N SER A 78 -14.18 -20.80 -13.11
CA SER A 78 -13.34 -21.95 -12.72
C SER A 78 -13.36 -23.09 -13.75
N LYS A 79 -14.48 -23.23 -14.49
CA LYS A 79 -14.61 -24.16 -15.64
C LYS A 79 -13.99 -23.63 -16.93
N GLY A 80 -13.36 -22.45 -16.92
CA GLY A 80 -12.78 -21.82 -18.10
C GLY A 80 -13.79 -21.21 -19.07
N ARG A 81 -15.08 -21.14 -18.70
CA ARG A 81 -16.15 -20.51 -19.49
C ARG A 81 -16.20 -19.00 -19.24
N VAL A 82 -15.09 -18.33 -19.58
CA VAL A 82 -14.87 -16.91 -19.22
C VAL A 82 -15.91 -15.97 -19.82
N LYS A 83 -16.33 -16.20 -21.07
CA LYS A 83 -17.37 -15.38 -21.71
C LYS A 83 -18.71 -15.45 -20.97
N ASP A 84 -19.10 -16.66 -20.56
CA ASP A 84 -20.36 -16.86 -19.83
C ASP A 84 -20.26 -16.30 -18.41
N ALA A 85 -19.08 -16.40 -17.79
CA ALA A 85 -18.83 -15.77 -16.50
C ALA A 85 -18.96 -14.25 -16.56
N LEU A 86 -18.42 -13.60 -17.59
CA LEU A 86 -18.56 -12.16 -17.81
C LEU A 86 -20.03 -11.74 -17.92
N VAL A 87 -20.84 -12.50 -18.68
CA VAL A 87 -22.28 -12.25 -18.77
C VAL A 87 -22.94 -12.30 -17.39
N GLN A 88 -22.61 -13.31 -16.58
CA GLN A 88 -23.17 -13.42 -15.24
C GLN A 88 -22.76 -12.28 -14.31
N PHE A 89 -21.51 -11.81 -14.38
CA PHE A 89 -21.08 -10.64 -13.61
C PHE A 89 -21.75 -9.35 -14.08
N ASP A 90 -21.98 -9.19 -15.39
CA ASP A 90 -22.73 -8.05 -15.92
C ASP A 90 -24.21 -8.08 -15.51
N THR A 91 -24.83 -9.27 -15.50
CA THR A 91 -26.18 -9.46 -14.97
C THR A 91 -26.23 -9.12 -13.49
N ALA A 92 -25.28 -9.59 -12.68
CA ALA A 92 -25.21 -9.26 -11.25
C ALA A 92 -25.16 -7.75 -11.01
N LEU A 93 -24.39 -7.01 -11.82
CA LEU A 93 -24.29 -5.55 -11.74
C LEU A 93 -25.57 -4.82 -12.17
N SER A 94 -26.46 -5.50 -12.90
CA SER A 94 -27.74 -4.95 -13.37
C SER A 94 -28.92 -5.25 -12.43
N LEU A 95 -28.75 -6.15 -11.46
CA LEU A 95 -29.81 -6.65 -10.56
C LEU A 95 -29.88 -5.90 -9.22
N ASP A 96 -29.51 -4.61 -9.19
CA ASP A 96 -29.42 -3.77 -7.98
C ASP A 96 -28.60 -4.43 -6.85
N PRO A 97 -27.30 -4.71 -7.09
CA PRO A 97 -26.46 -5.39 -6.12
C PRO A 97 -26.22 -4.52 -4.89
N ASN A 98 -26.10 -5.16 -3.72
CA ASN A 98 -25.55 -4.45 -2.57
C ASN A 98 -24.05 -4.13 -2.78
N PRO A 99 -23.44 -3.23 -1.98
CA PRO A 99 -22.05 -2.82 -2.19
C PRO A 99 -21.02 -3.97 -2.18
N VAL A 100 -21.28 -5.04 -1.41
CA VAL A 100 -20.37 -6.20 -1.32
C VAL A 100 -20.47 -7.06 -2.59
N GLU A 101 -21.69 -7.30 -3.07
CA GLU A 101 -21.95 -8.02 -4.32
C GLU A 101 -21.40 -7.27 -5.53
N ALA A 102 -21.60 -5.95 -5.58
CA ALA A 102 -21.10 -5.10 -6.65
C ALA A 102 -19.56 -5.09 -6.68
N GLN A 103 -18.91 -4.99 -5.51
CA GLN A 103 -17.46 -5.12 -5.37
C GLN A 103 -16.99 -6.48 -5.91
N ALA A 104 -17.63 -7.58 -5.49
CA ALA A 104 -17.26 -8.92 -5.91
C ALA A 104 -17.47 -9.13 -7.42
N ALA A 105 -18.58 -8.67 -7.98
CA ALA A 105 -18.87 -8.76 -9.41
C ALA A 105 -17.85 -7.99 -10.25
N LEU A 106 -17.54 -6.73 -9.90
CA LEU A 106 -16.52 -5.92 -10.58
C LEU A 106 -15.13 -6.54 -10.47
N TYR A 107 -14.77 -7.04 -9.29
CA TYR A 107 -13.48 -7.68 -9.05
C TYR A 107 -13.31 -8.95 -9.90
N ASN A 108 -14.29 -9.85 -9.87
CA ASN A 108 -14.24 -11.10 -10.63
C ASN A 108 -14.31 -10.83 -12.14
N LYS A 109 -15.09 -9.82 -12.56
CA LYS A 109 -15.10 -9.33 -13.95
C LYS A 109 -13.71 -8.83 -14.38
N ALA A 110 -12.99 -8.12 -13.50
CA ALA A 110 -11.61 -7.71 -13.78
C ALA A 110 -10.67 -8.91 -13.94
N CYS A 111 -10.79 -9.93 -13.10
CA CYS A 111 -10.02 -11.17 -13.21
C CYS A 111 -10.28 -11.88 -14.55
N CYS A 112 -11.54 -11.94 -15.00
CA CYS A 112 -11.89 -12.44 -16.34
C CYS A 112 -11.22 -11.64 -17.46
N HIS A 113 -11.25 -10.31 -17.40
CA HIS A 113 -10.60 -9.46 -18.41
C HIS A 113 -9.07 -9.60 -18.39
N ALA A 114 -8.46 -9.69 -17.21
CA ALA A 114 -7.03 -9.95 -17.05
C ALA A 114 -6.63 -11.29 -17.67
N TYR A 115 -7.44 -12.32 -17.45
CA TYR A 115 -7.25 -13.65 -18.05
C TYR A 115 -7.34 -13.60 -19.58
N CYS A 116 -8.25 -12.78 -20.14
CA CYS A 116 -8.37 -12.56 -21.58
C CYS A 116 -7.27 -11.67 -22.18
N GLY A 117 -6.38 -11.09 -21.36
CA GLY A 117 -5.39 -10.10 -21.80
C GLY A 117 -5.98 -8.71 -22.11
N GLU A 118 -7.24 -8.47 -21.72
CA GLU A 118 -7.94 -7.20 -21.91
C GLU A 118 -7.60 -6.20 -20.79
N GLY A 119 -6.32 -5.81 -20.72
CA GLY A 119 -5.76 -5.01 -19.62
C GLY A 119 -6.54 -3.74 -19.30
N LYS A 120 -7.00 -3.00 -20.32
CA LYS A 120 -7.80 -1.78 -20.14
C LYS A 120 -9.12 -2.05 -19.42
N LYS A 121 -9.88 -3.05 -19.87
CA LYS A 121 -11.17 -3.41 -19.25
C LYS A 121 -10.98 -3.93 -17.82
N ALA A 122 -9.88 -4.67 -17.58
CA ALA A 122 -9.52 -5.11 -16.24
C ALA A 122 -9.23 -3.91 -15.32
N ALA A 123 -8.42 -2.95 -15.78
CA ALA A 123 -8.10 -1.74 -15.05
C ALA A 123 -9.36 -0.90 -14.75
N ASP A 124 -10.28 -0.75 -15.71
CA ASP A 124 -11.52 -0.01 -15.52
C ASP A 124 -12.42 -0.64 -14.45
N CYS A 125 -12.57 -1.97 -14.47
CA CYS A 125 -13.34 -2.67 -13.44
C CYS A 125 -12.70 -2.52 -12.05
N LEU A 126 -11.37 -2.64 -11.95
CA LEU A 126 -10.65 -2.45 -10.70
C LEU A 126 -10.73 -0.99 -10.21
N ARG A 127 -10.69 -0.02 -11.12
CA ARG A 127 -10.83 1.40 -10.79
C ARG A 127 -12.17 1.67 -10.10
N THR A 128 -13.25 1.17 -10.68
CA THR A 128 -14.60 1.25 -10.08
C THR A 128 -14.65 0.53 -8.73
N ALA A 129 -14.08 -0.67 -8.63
CA ALA A 129 -14.05 -1.41 -7.36
C ALA A 129 -13.26 -0.70 -6.25
N LEU A 130 -12.12 -0.09 -6.59
CA LEU A 130 -11.28 0.68 -5.67
C LEU A 130 -11.97 1.98 -5.22
N ARG A 131 -12.58 2.71 -6.17
CA ARG A 131 -13.23 4.01 -5.93
C ARG A 131 -14.55 3.84 -5.18
N ASP A 132 -15.49 3.12 -5.77
CA ASP A 132 -16.90 3.15 -5.36
C ASP A 132 -17.18 2.15 -4.25
N TYR A 133 -16.37 1.10 -4.16
CA TYR A 133 -16.57 0.00 -3.23
C TYR A 133 -15.41 -0.22 -2.26
N ASN A 134 -14.40 0.66 -2.24
CA ASN A 134 -13.28 0.60 -1.30
C ASN A 134 -12.56 -0.77 -1.28
N LEU A 135 -12.38 -1.38 -2.46
CA LEU A 135 -11.52 -2.55 -2.61
C LEU A 135 -10.12 -2.22 -2.08
N LYS A 136 -9.48 -3.16 -1.37
CA LYS A 136 -8.10 -2.98 -0.93
C LYS A 136 -7.15 -3.24 -2.09
N PHE A 137 -6.25 -2.31 -2.37
CA PHE A 137 -5.24 -2.49 -3.42
C PHE A 137 -4.33 -3.70 -3.16
N GLY A 138 -4.09 -4.03 -1.88
CA GLY A 138 -3.40 -5.27 -1.52
C GLY A 138 -4.08 -6.54 -2.02
N THR A 139 -5.41 -6.55 -2.21
CA THR A 139 -6.12 -7.69 -2.82
C THR A 139 -5.65 -7.90 -4.27
N ILE A 140 -5.50 -6.81 -5.04
CA ILE A 140 -5.01 -6.84 -6.42
C ILE A 140 -3.57 -7.35 -6.49
N LEU A 141 -2.72 -6.93 -5.56
CA LEU A 141 -1.31 -7.34 -5.51
C LEU A 141 -1.12 -8.83 -5.18
N ASN A 142 -2.00 -9.39 -4.35
CA ASN A 142 -1.86 -10.76 -3.85
C ASN A 142 -2.61 -11.79 -4.71
N ASP A 143 -3.46 -11.35 -5.63
CA ASP A 143 -4.27 -12.27 -6.42
C ASP A 143 -3.43 -12.90 -7.56
N PRO A 144 -3.36 -14.24 -7.64
CA PRO A 144 -2.69 -14.95 -8.73
C PRO A 144 -3.38 -14.77 -10.09
N ASP A 145 -4.70 -14.59 -10.14
CA ASP A 145 -5.47 -14.43 -11.40
C ASP A 145 -5.17 -13.07 -12.06
N LEU A 146 -4.69 -12.10 -11.28
CA LEU A 146 -4.25 -10.79 -11.76
C LEU A 146 -2.74 -10.72 -12.06
N ALA A 147 -1.99 -11.82 -11.94
CA ALA A 147 -0.55 -11.83 -12.21
C ALA A 147 -0.21 -11.42 -13.65
N SER A 148 -1.00 -11.86 -14.64
CA SER A 148 -0.84 -11.45 -16.04
C SER A 148 -1.09 -9.94 -16.22
N PHE A 149 -2.11 -9.41 -15.54
CA PHE A 149 -2.44 -7.98 -15.56
C PHE A 149 -1.35 -7.13 -14.92
N ARG A 150 -0.73 -7.58 -13.82
CA ARG A 150 0.38 -6.88 -13.16
C ARG A 150 1.60 -6.65 -14.07
N ALA A 151 1.77 -7.47 -15.11
CA ALA A 151 2.81 -7.29 -16.11
C ALA A 151 2.46 -6.22 -17.18
N LEU A 152 1.19 -5.80 -17.31
CA LEU A 152 0.69 -4.90 -18.37
C LEU A 152 0.80 -3.42 -17.99
N PRO A 153 1.07 -2.49 -18.95
CA PRO A 153 1.21 -1.06 -18.67
C PRO A 153 0.03 -0.47 -17.88
N GLU A 154 -1.19 -0.93 -18.16
CA GLU A 154 -2.42 -0.50 -17.51
C GLU A 154 -2.39 -0.72 -15.98
N PHE A 155 -1.72 -1.76 -15.49
CA PHE A 155 -1.55 -1.94 -14.04
C PHE A 155 -0.69 -0.86 -13.40
N LYS A 156 0.34 -0.36 -14.10
CA LYS A 156 1.17 0.75 -13.58
C LYS A 156 0.41 2.06 -13.54
N GLU A 157 -0.44 2.30 -14.53
CA GLU A 157 -1.36 3.45 -14.50
C GLU A 157 -2.28 3.37 -13.30
N LEU A 158 -2.97 2.23 -13.11
CA LEU A 158 -3.83 1.99 -11.95
C LEU A 158 -3.09 2.12 -10.61
N GLN A 159 -1.84 1.64 -10.54
CA GLN A 159 -1.00 1.74 -9.36
C GLN A 159 -0.58 3.19 -9.05
N GLU A 160 -0.13 3.94 -10.05
CA GLU A 160 0.25 5.34 -9.87
C GLU A 160 -0.96 6.19 -9.49
N GLU A 161 -2.10 5.93 -10.10
CA GLU A 161 -3.38 6.52 -9.72
C GLU A 161 -3.72 6.26 -8.24
N ALA A 162 -3.66 5.00 -7.80
CA ALA A 162 -3.92 4.63 -6.41
C ALA A 162 -2.87 5.19 -5.43
N ARG A 163 -1.61 5.32 -5.87
CA ARG A 163 -0.50 5.89 -5.07
C ARG A 163 -0.66 7.39 -4.89
N LEU A 164 -0.98 8.11 -5.98
CA LEU A 164 -1.23 9.55 -5.96
C LEU A 164 -2.45 9.88 -5.11
N GLY A 165 -3.41 8.97 -4.97
CA GLY A 165 -4.54 9.08 -4.04
C GLY A 165 -5.31 10.39 -4.23
N GLY A 166 -6.20 10.38 -5.22
CA GLY A 166 -7.19 11.44 -5.48
C GLY A 166 -8.60 11.00 -5.04
N GLU A 167 -9.57 11.89 -5.25
CA GLU A 167 -11.00 11.64 -5.00
C GLU A 167 -11.53 10.46 -5.86
N ASP A 168 -10.86 10.17 -6.97
CA ASP A 168 -11.29 9.18 -7.97
C ASP A 168 -10.82 7.74 -7.74
N ILE A 169 -9.80 7.46 -6.91
CA ILE A 169 -9.29 6.07 -6.74
C ILE A 169 -8.84 5.85 -5.30
N GLY A 170 -9.63 5.06 -4.57
CA GLY A 170 -9.35 4.42 -3.28
C GLY A 170 -8.30 5.09 -2.38
N TYR A 171 -8.75 5.89 -1.41
CA TYR A 171 -7.90 6.46 -0.35
C TYR A 171 -7.12 5.41 0.45
N SER A 172 -7.57 4.14 0.42
CA SER A 172 -6.99 3.03 1.18
C SER A 172 -5.51 2.80 0.87
N PHE A 173 -5.10 2.76 -0.40
CA PHE A 173 -3.71 2.43 -0.75
C PHE A 173 -2.72 3.52 -0.35
N ARG A 174 -2.97 4.78 -0.74
CA ARG A 174 -2.12 5.91 -0.31
C ARG A 174 -2.07 6.03 1.21
N ARG A 175 -3.20 5.80 1.91
CA ARG A 175 -3.23 5.81 3.37
C ARG A 175 -2.35 4.72 3.96
N ASP A 176 -2.43 3.49 3.46
CA ASP A 176 -1.60 2.38 3.94
C ASP A 176 -0.11 2.68 3.72
N LEU A 177 0.26 3.26 2.56
CA LEU A 177 1.63 3.72 2.30
C LEU A 177 2.06 4.85 3.26
N LYS A 178 1.18 5.81 3.56
CA LYS A 178 1.46 6.89 4.54
C LYS A 178 1.66 6.35 5.94
N LEU A 179 0.90 5.33 6.35
CA LEU A 179 1.09 4.69 7.65
C LEU A 179 2.47 4.03 7.74
N ILE A 180 2.93 3.36 6.68
CA ILE A 180 4.30 2.79 6.61
C ILE A 180 5.35 3.92 6.63
N GLY A 181 5.09 5.02 5.90
CA GLY A 181 5.96 6.17 5.83
C GLY A 181 6.13 6.90 7.16
N GLU A 182 5.07 7.02 7.95
CA GLU A 182 5.10 7.65 9.28
C GLU A 182 5.95 6.85 10.27
N VAL A 183 5.94 5.51 10.18
CA VAL A 183 6.83 4.65 10.99
C VAL A 183 8.31 4.91 10.65
N GLN A 184 8.62 5.16 9.38
CA GLN A 184 9.99 5.43 8.93
C GLN A 184 10.45 6.87 9.19
N ALA A 185 9.53 7.84 9.18
CA ALA A 185 9.80 9.26 9.37
C ALA A 185 8.78 9.86 10.36
N PRO A 186 8.98 9.64 11.67
CA PRO A 186 7.98 9.96 12.68
C PRO A 186 7.74 11.47 12.77
N PHE A 187 6.49 11.83 13.07
CA PHE A 187 6.00 13.18 13.30
C PHE A 187 6.07 14.10 12.07
N ARG A 188 6.11 13.56 10.85
CA ARG A 188 6.11 14.40 9.64
C ARG A 188 4.82 15.22 9.56
N GLY A 189 3.67 14.62 9.87
CA GLY A 189 2.39 15.34 9.93
C GLY A 189 2.44 16.50 10.92
N VAL A 190 3.05 16.30 12.09
CA VAL A 190 3.22 17.33 13.13
C VAL A 190 4.12 18.47 12.64
N ARG A 191 5.27 18.17 12.01
CA ARG A 191 6.14 19.21 11.44
C ARG A 191 5.40 20.08 10.42
N ARG A 192 4.66 19.47 9.51
CA ARG A 192 3.91 20.22 8.48
C ARG A 192 2.84 21.10 9.09
N PHE A 193 2.12 20.60 10.09
CA PHE A 193 1.14 21.38 10.82
C PHE A 193 1.79 22.65 11.39
N PHE A 194 2.93 22.51 12.08
CA PHE A 194 3.64 23.67 12.62
C PHE A 194 4.21 24.58 11.54
N SER A 195 4.77 24.06 10.44
CA SER A 195 5.24 24.90 9.33
C SER A 195 4.12 25.78 8.76
N VAL A 196 2.93 25.22 8.56
CA VAL A 196 1.78 25.98 8.06
C VAL A 196 1.25 26.96 9.12
N ALA A 197 1.08 26.51 10.36
CA ALA A 197 0.56 27.34 11.44
C ALA A 197 1.47 28.53 11.76
N LEU A 198 2.78 28.31 11.81
CA LEU A 198 3.77 29.36 12.06
C LEU A 198 3.90 30.32 10.87
N SER A 199 3.81 29.81 9.63
CA SER A 199 3.72 30.67 8.44
C SER A 199 2.48 31.56 8.48
N ALA A 200 1.33 31.01 8.85
CA ALA A 200 0.08 31.76 8.98
C ALA A 200 0.18 32.82 10.10
N ALA A 201 0.74 32.46 11.25
CA ALA A 201 0.97 33.38 12.36
C ALA A 201 1.90 34.54 11.95
N ALA A 202 3.01 34.24 11.28
CA ALA A 202 3.92 35.25 10.74
C ALA A 202 3.25 36.12 9.66
N GLY A 203 2.37 35.55 8.83
CA GLY A 203 1.57 36.28 7.85
C GLY A 203 0.59 37.27 8.50
N ILE A 204 -0.09 36.85 9.58
CA ILE A 204 -0.96 37.73 10.37
C ILE A 204 -0.13 38.84 11.02
N SER A 205 1.03 38.52 11.59
CA SER A 205 1.94 39.53 12.17
C SER A 205 2.43 40.53 11.12
N LEU A 206 2.78 40.05 9.92
CA LEU A 206 3.20 40.89 8.80
C LEU A 206 2.08 41.86 8.36
N PHE A 207 0.83 41.40 8.33
CA PHE A 207 -0.34 42.22 8.01
C PHE A 207 -0.46 43.45 8.91
N PHE A 208 -0.14 43.34 10.20
CA PHE A 208 -0.13 44.47 11.13
C PHE A 208 1.17 45.28 11.11
N THR A 209 2.31 44.63 10.82
CA THR A 209 3.62 45.28 10.84
C THR A 209 3.85 46.18 9.62
N VAL A 210 3.32 45.83 8.45
CA VAL A 210 3.47 46.63 7.22
C VAL A 210 2.89 48.04 7.35
N PRO A 211 1.62 48.25 7.77
CA PRO A 211 1.08 49.59 7.98
C PRO A 211 1.84 50.36 9.07
N ARG A 212 2.30 49.66 10.12
CA ARG A 212 3.10 50.26 11.20
C ARG A 212 4.43 50.79 10.69
N LEU A 213 5.08 50.06 9.79
CA LEU A 213 6.33 50.47 9.16
C LEU A 213 6.14 51.69 8.25
N LEU A 214 5.05 51.72 7.47
CA LEU A 214 4.72 52.89 6.64
C LEU A 214 4.58 54.16 7.50
N ARG A 215 3.85 54.08 8.62
CA ARG A 215 3.74 55.19 9.57
C ARG A 215 5.08 55.57 10.21
N ALA A 216 5.93 54.59 10.53
CA ALA A 216 7.26 54.84 11.08
C ALA A 216 8.17 55.59 10.07
N ILE A 217 8.02 55.32 8.76
CA ILE A 217 8.75 56.01 7.69
C ILE A 217 8.20 57.44 7.49
N GLU A 218 6.88 57.64 7.58
CA GLU A 218 6.24 58.95 7.46
C GLU A 218 6.65 59.91 8.60
N GLY A 219 6.97 59.37 9.79
CA GLY A 219 7.42 60.14 10.96
C GLY A 219 6.28 60.90 11.68
N GLY A 220 6.62 61.56 12.80
CA GLY A 220 5.67 62.30 13.65
C GLY A 220 5.89 62.04 15.15
N ASP A 221 5.26 62.87 16.01
CA ASP A 221 5.46 62.82 17.47
C ASP A 221 5.05 61.47 18.11
N ASP A 222 4.12 60.73 17.47
CA ASP A 222 3.63 59.41 17.90
C ASP A 222 4.06 58.26 16.94
N ALA A 223 5.11 58.46 16.13
CA ALA A 223 5.56 57.46 15.18
C ALA A 223 6.23 56.25 15.88
N PRO A 224 5.96 55.00 15.45
CA PRO A 224 6.65 53.82 15.97
C PRO A 224 8.16 53.82 15.68
N ASP A 225 8.95 53.11 16.49
CA ASP A 225 10.38 52.94 16.24
C ASP A 225 10.64 52.22 14.91
N LEU A 226 11.41 52.87 14.03
CA LEU A 226 11.66 52.41 12.67
C LEU A 226 12.50 51.13 12.65
N ILE A 227 13.53 51.04 13.49
CA ILE A 227 14.48 49.93 13.49
C ILE A 227 13.79 48.68 14.04
N GLU A 228 13.12 48.81 15.19
CA GLU A 228 12.35 47.72 15.81
C GLU A 228 11.25 47.21 14.88
N THR A 229 10.54 48.12 14.20
CA THR A 229 9.47 47.73 13.25
C THR A 229 10.05 47.04 12.01
N ALA A 230 11.20 47.50 11.50
CA ALA A 230 11.89 46.88 10.37
C ALA A 230 12.47 45.50 10.74
N GLU A 231 13.03 45.34 11.94
CA GLU A 231 13.51 44.05 12.46
C GLU A 231 12.36 43.04 12.59
N ASN A 232 11.23 43.44 13.17
CA ASN A 232 10.03 42.60 13.28
C ASN A 232 9.49 42.19 11.89
N LEU A 233 9.52 43.09 10.92
CA LEU A 233 9.15 42.78 9.53
C LEU A 233 10.09 41.72 8.94
N ALA A 234 11.41 41.93 9.11
CA ALA A 234 12.43 41.02 8.59
C ALA A 234 12.34 39.62 9.23
N ILE A 235 12.11 39.54 10.54
CA ILE A 235 11.91 38.27 11.26
C ILE A 235 10.70 37.52 10.70
N ASN A 236 9.56 38.19 10.51
CA ASN A 236 8.36 37.56 9.97
C ASN A 236 8.56 37.07 8.53
N ILE A 237 9.16 37.89 7.66
CA ILE A 237 9.46 37.51 6.27
C ILE A 237 10.43 36.32 6.24
N GLY A 238 11.51 36.37 7.01
CA GLY A 238 12.48 35.29 7.13
C GLY A 238 11.83 33.99 7.64
N GLY A 239 10.98 34.10 8.66
CA GLY A 239 10.20 32.98 9.19
C GLY A 239 9.30 32.33 8.14
N ILE A 240 8.51 33.13 7.41
CA ILE A 240 7.65 32.64 6.32
C ILE A 240 8.48 31.90 5.26
N ILE A 241 9.60 32.49 4.82
CA ILE A 241 10.48 31.86 3.82
C ILE A 241 10.99 30.50 4.31
N VAL A 242 11.47 30.44 5.55
CA VAL A 242 12.00 29.21 6.15
C VAL A 242 10.91 28.16 6.27
N PHE A 243 9.75 28.49 6.83
CA PHE A 243 8.66 27.53 7.05
C PHE A 243 8.05 27.03 5.74
N ILE A 244 7.89 27.89 4.73
CA ILE A 244 7.45 27.47 3.39
C ILE A 244 8.49 26.52 2.77
N THR A 245 9.78 26.84 2.87
CA THR A 245 10.86 25.98 2.34
C THR A 245 10.85 24.62 3.02
N LEU A 246 10.73 24.57 4.35
CA LEU A 246 10.63 23.33 5.11
C LEU A 246 9.38 22.52 4.73
N PHE A 247 8.24 23.18 4.54
CA PHE A 247 7.01 22.53 4.12
C PHE A 247 7.14 21.90 2.72
N LEU A 248 7.69 22.63 1.75
CA LEU A 248 7.94 22.13 0.40
C LEU A 248 8.93 20.98 0.41
N TRP A 249 9.99 21.07 1.22
CA TRP A 249 10.97 20.00 1.36
C TRP A 249 10.35 18.73 1.96
N ASP A 250 9.54 18.86 3.00
CA ASP A 250 8.84 17.74 3.61
C ASP A 250 7.83 17.10 2.65
N ASN A 251 7.15 17.88 1.80
CA ASN A 251 6.27 17.37 0.75
C ASN A 251 7.04 16.57 -0.30
N LYS A 252 8.15 17.12 -0.80
CA LYS A 252 9.03 16.42 -1.73
C LYS A 252 9.55 15.11 -1.14
N LYS A 253 9.99 15.13 0.12
CA LYS A 253 10.53 13.95 0.82
C LYS A 253 9.48 12.88 1.10
N GLU A 254 8.23 13.24 1.36
CA GLU A 254 7.14 12.25 1.46
C GLU A 254 6.87 11.59 0.11
N GLU A 255 6.78 12.35 -0.98
CA GLU A 255 6.52 11.76 -2.30
C GLU A 255 7.65 10.81 -2.74
N GLU A 256 8.91 11.21 -2.54
CA GLU A 256 10.08 10.34 -2.76
C GLU A 256 9.96 9.04 -1.93
N GLN A 257 9.59 9.17 -0.65
CA GLN A 257 9.46 8.03 0.23
C GLN A 257 8.27 7.13 -0.12
N LEU A 258 7.10 7.68 -0.46
CA LEU A 258 5.92 6.91 -0.86
C LEU A 258 6.20 6.13 -2.15
N ALA A 259 6.91 6.73 -3.10
CA ALA A 259 7.36 6.05 -4.31
C ALA A 259 8.29 4.86 -3.99
N GLN A 260 9.22 5.04 -3.06
CA GLN A 260 10.10 3.96 -2.59
C GLN A 260 9.33 2.85 -1.86
N ILE A 261 8.41 3.20 -0.94
CA ILE A 261 7.60 2.22 -0.21
C ILE A 261 6.69 1.44 -1.17
N SER A 262 6.09 2.09 -2.17
CA SER A 262 5.28 1.42 -3.19
C SER A 262 6.09 0.39 -4.00
N ARG A 263 7.32 0.76 -4.38
CA ARG A 263 8.27 -0.14 -5.06
C ARG A 263 8.68 -1.33 -4.19
N ASP A 264 8.95 -1.09 -2.92
CA ASP A 264 9.31 -2.14 -1.96
C ASP A 264 8.12 -3.07 -1.67
N GLU A 265 6.90 -2.53 -1.57
CA GLU A 265 5.70 -3.33 -1.35
C GLU A 265 5.43 -4.23 -2.56
N THR A 266 5.48 -3.71 -3.78
CA THR A 266 5.33 -4.52 -5.00
C THR A 266 6.40 -5.60 -5.14
N LEU A 267 7.66 -5.25 -4.88
CA LEU A 267 8.77 -6.23 -4.86
C LEU A 267 8.46 -7.37 -3.91
N SER A 268 7.98 -7.03 -2.70
CA SER A 268 7.73 -8.01 -1.66
C SER A 268 6.64 -9.03 -2.01
N ARG A 269 5.75 -8.71 -2.97
CA ARG A 269 4.68 -9.61 -3.46
C ARG A 269 5.08 -10.44 -4.66
N LEU A 270 6.29 -10.26 -5.20
CA LEU A 270 6.72 -11.04 -6.34
C LEU A 270 6.90 -12.52 -5.96
N PRO A 271 6.28 -13.46 -6.72
CA PRO A 271 6.31 -14.87 -6.41
C PRO A 271 7.62 -15.54 -6.88
N LEU A 272 8.11 -16.43 -6.04
CA LEU A 272 9.25 -17.31 -6.27
C LEU A 272 8.82 -18.76 -6.07
N ARG A 273 9.35 -19.63 -6.91
CA ARG A 273 9.30 -21.07 -6.74
C ARG A 273 10.58 -21.53 -6.07
N LEU A 274 10.44 -22.11 -4.89
CA LEU A 274 11.55 -22.76 -4.19
C LEU A 274 11.87 -24.11 -4.84
N SER A 275 13.05 -24.64 -4.52
CA SER A 275 13.49 -25.96 -5.02
C SER A 275 12.57 -27.14 -4.69
N THR A 276 11.69 -26.97 -3.71
CA THR A 276 10.65 -27.94 -3.32
C THR A 276 9.39 -27.83 -4.17
N ASN A 277 9.42 -27.02 -5.24
CA ASN A 277 8.27 -26.66 -6.09
C ASN A 277 7.18 -25.84 -5.37
N ARG A 278 7.43 -25.42 -4.13
CA ARG A 278 6.54 -24.53 -3.37
C ARG A 278 6.67 -23.09 -3.88
N ILE A 279 5.53 -22.44 -4.12
CA ILE A 279 5.46 -21.02 -4.49
C ILE A 279 5.31 -20.18 -3.22
N VAL A 280 6.15 -19.16 -3.06
CA VAL A 280 6.16 -18.22 -1.94
C VAL A 280 6.39 -16.81 -2.45
N GLU A 281 5.82 -15.82 -1.78
CA GLU A 281 6.12 -14.40 -2.03
C GLU A 281 7.43 -14.00 -1.34
N LEU A 282 8.14 -13.00 -1.89
CA LEU A 282 9.36 -12.46 -1.28
C LEU A 282 9.17 -12.03 0.19
N VAL A 283 8.01 -11.48 0.54
CA VAL A 283 7.67 -11.07 1.92
C VAL A 283 7.69 -12.24 2.90
N GLN A 284 7.38 -13.46 2.45
CA GLN A 284 7.37 -14.66 3.28
C GLN A 284 8.79 -15.16 3.59
N LEU A 285 9.77 -14.70 2.81
CA LEU A 285 11.19 -15.02 2.98
C LEU A 285 11.91 -14.04 3.92
N ARG A 286 11.24 -12.98 4.39
CA ARG A 286 11.80 -12.05 5.38
C ARG A 286 12.22 -12.78 6.64
N ASP A 287 13.24 -12.25 7.31
CA ASP A 287 13.95 -12.83 8.46
C ASP A 287 14.79 -14.09 8.17
N THR A 288 14.51 -14.78 7.06
CA THR A 288 15.10 -16.09 6.75
C THR A 288 16.26 -16.02 5.78
N VAL A 289 16.15 -15.20 4.72
CA VAL A 289 17.17 -15.09 3.67
C VAL A 289 17.33 -13.68 3.15
N ARG A 290 18.48 -13.45 2.49
CA ARG A 290 18.85 -12.27 1.73
C ARG A 290 18.81 -12.59 0.24
N PRO A 291 17.70 -12.31 -0.45
CA PRO A 291 17.63 -12.48 -1.90
C PRO A 291 18.70 -11.64 -2.61
N VAL A 292 19.45 -12.30 -3.50
CA VAL A 292 20.35 -11.66 -4.46
C VAL A 292 19.76 -11.91 -5.84
N ILE A 293 19.11 -10.88 -6.36
CA ILE A 293 18.45 -10.89 -7.66
C ILE A 293 19.52 -10.64 -8.72
N LEU A 294 19.66 -11.57 -9.66
CA LEU A 294 20.60 -11.52 -10.77
C LEU A 294 19.79 -11.36 -12.05
N ALA A 295 19.84 -10.18 -12.65
CA ALA A 295 18.91 -9.81 -13.69
C ALA A 295 19.67 -9.44 -14.97
N GLY A 296 19.46 -10.18 -16.05
CA GLY A 296 20.32 -10.00 -17.22
C GLY A 296 20.05 -10.96 -18.37
N ARG A 297 20.94 -10.91 -19.36
CA ARG A 297 21.06 -11.95 -20.38
C ARG A 297 21.41 -13.30 -19.75
N LYS A 298 20.96 -14.38 -20.40
CA LYS A 298 21.12 -15.75 -19.91
C LYS A 298 22.58 -16.11 -19.63
N GLU A 299 23.50 -15.64 -20.47
CA GLU A 299 24.93 -15.89 -20.36
C GLU A 299 25.51 -15.20 -19.12
N THR A 300 25.19 -13.91 -18.92
CA THR A 300 25.66 -13.13 -17.77
C THR A 300 25.15 -13.71 -16.45
N VAL A 301 23.86 -14.05 -16.40
CA VAL A 301 23.23 -14.63 -15.19
C VAL A 301 23.82 -16.01 -14.88
N SER A 302 24.01 -16.85 -15.90
CA SER A 302 24.60 -18.19 -15.72
C SER A 302 26.04 -18.11 -15.22
N LEU A 303 26.85 -17.20 -15.79
CA LEU A 303 28.21 -16.95 -15.36
C LEU A 303 28.26 -16.41 -13.92
N ALA A 304 27.32 -15.53 -13.56
CA ALA A 304 27.20 -14.99 -12.21
C ALA A 304 26.95 -16.10 -11.19
N ILE A 305 26.00 -16.99 -11.47
CA ILE A 305 25.69 -18.16 -10.63
C ILE A 305 26.88 -19.10 -10.53
N GLN A 306 27.55 -19.40 -11.65
CA GLN A 306 28.70 -20.31 -11.66
C GLN A 306 29.84 -19.79 -10.77
N LYS A 307 30.13 -18.49 -10.81
CA LYS A 307 31.15 -17.90 -9.92
C LYS A 307 30.69 -17.84 -8.46
N ALA A 308 29.39 -17.70 -8.20
CA ALA A 308 28.83 -17.73 -6.85
C ALA A 308 29.06 -19.07 -6.15
N GLU A 309 29.09 -20.18 -6.90
CA GLU A 309 29.31 -21.52 -6.35
C GLU A 309 30.67 -21.65 -5.62
N ARG A 310 31.68 -20.85 -6.01
CA ARG A 310 32.98 -20.82 -5.31
C ARG A 310 32.87 -20.29 -3.88
N PHE A 311 31.84 -19.49 -3.60
CA PHE A 311 31.57 -18.87 -2.31
C PHE A 311 30.33 -19.47 -1.62
N ARG A 312 29.84 -20.63 -2.10
CA ARG A 312 28.56 -21.21 -1.69
C ARG A 312 28.41 -21.33 -0.17
N THR A 313 29.42 -21.86 0.50
CA THR A 313 29.41 -22.07 1.96
C THR A 313 29.28 -20.76 2.73
N ASP A 314 30.06 -19.75 2.34
CA ASP A 314 30.04 -18.43 2.96
C ASP A 314 28.73 -17.67 2.70
N LEU A 315 28.23 -17.74 1.46
CA LEU A 315 26.97 -17.12 1.07
C LEU A 315 25.78 -17.77 1.80
N LEU A 316 25.75 -19.10 1.93
CA LEU A 316 24.72 -19.81 2.71
C LEU A 316 24.78 -19.46 4.20
N ARG A 317 25.98 -19.35 4.79
CA ARG A 317 26.15 -18.91 6.19
C ARG A 317 25.61 -17.49 6.43
N ARG A 318 25.58 -16.68 5.38
CA ARG A 318 25.03 -15.32 5.34
C ARG A 318 23.58 -15.29 4.81
N GLY A 319 22.94 -16.46 4.67
CA GLY A 319 21.53 -16.57 4.30
C GLY A 319 21.21 -16.10 2.88
N VAL A 320 22.19 -16.09 1.96
CA VAL A 320 21.96 -15.62 0.59
C VAL A 320 21.13 -16.62 -0.21
N LEU A 321 20.14 -16.11 -0.94
CA LEU A 321 19.31 -16.85 -1.90
C LEU A 321 19.47 -16.22 -3.29
N LEU A 322 19.96 -16.99 -4.27
CA LEU A 322 20.08 -16.50 -5.64
C LEU A 322 18.74 -16.55 -6.38
N VAL A 323 18.36 -15.43 -6.99
CA VAL A 323 17.13 -15.26 -7.77
C VAL A 323 17.50 -14.82 -9.19
N PRO A 324 17.63 -15.73 -10.17
CA PRO A 324 17.89 -15.38 -11.55
C PRO A 324 16.63 -14.85 -12.24
N VAL A 325 16.78 -13.73 -12.95
CA VAL A 325 15.74 -13.13 -13.81
C VAL A 325 16.36 -12.93 -15.18
N ILE A 326 15.92 -13.72 -16.16
CA ILE A 326 16.50 -13.71 -17.51
C ILE A 326 15.62 -12.86 -18.43
N TRP A 327 16.25 -11.95 -19.18
CA TRP A 327 15.55 -11.05 -20.10
C TRP A 327 14.88 -11.82 -21.23
N GLY A 328 13.61 -11.51 -21.48
CA GLY A 328 12.88 -12.07 -22.62
C GLY A 328 12.36 -13.49 -22.45
N GLU A 329 12.64 -14.18 -21.34
CA GLU A 329 12.03 -15.50 -21.05
C GLU A 329 10.50 -15.44 -20.84
N GLY A 330 9.92 -14.24 -20.74
CA GLY A 330 8.48 -14.01 -20.72
C GLY A 330 7.81 -13.86 -22.10
N ARG A 331 8.55 -13.92 -23.22
CA ARG A 331 7.99 -13.78 -24.59
C ARG A 331 7.72 -15.15 -25.24
N ALA A 332 6.55 -15.73 -24.91
CA ALA A 332 5.77 -16.79 -25.63
C ALA A 332 6.15 -18.29 -25.43
N PRO A 333 5.19 -19.26 -25.55
CA PRO A 333 3.83 -19.16 -26.08
C PRO A 333 2.68 -19.44 -25.08
N GLN A 334 1.47 -19.03 -25.49
CA GLN A 334 0.13 -19.49 -25.08
C GLN A 334 0.02 -20.18 -23.71
N VAL A 335 -0.74 -19.53 -22.82
CA VAL A 335 -1.42 -20.14 -21.67
C VAL A 335 -1.78 -21.59 -22.00
N GLU A 336 -1.05 -22.56 -21.45
CA GLU A 336 -1.65 -23.87 -21.24
C GLU A 336 -2.90 -23.58 -20.42
N LYS A 337 -4.05 -23.69 -21.07
CA LYS A 337 -5.38 -23.60 -20.46
C LYS A 337 -5.54 -24.76 -19.49
N LYS A 338 -4.76 -24.76 -18.40
CA LYS A 338 -4.97 -25.62 -17.25
C LYS A 338 -6.14 -25.01 -16.51
N GLY A 339 -7.27 -25.73 -16.54
CA GLY A 339 -8.43 -25.42 -15.72
C GLY A 339 -7.99 -25.13 -14.29
N PHE A 340 -8.49 -24.01 -13.77
CA PHE A 340 -8.13 -23.53 -12.44
C PHE A 340 -8.75 -24.42 -11.38
N GLY A 341 -7.90 -24.84 -10.45
CA GLY A 341 -8.26 -25.68 -9.32
C GLY A 341 -7.07 -25.88 -8.40
N LEU A 342 -6.53 -24.79 -7.83
CA LEU A 342 -5.85 -24.93 -6.54
C LEU A 342 -6.95 -25.26 -5.51
N ALA A 343 -6.76 -26.36 -4.78
CA ALA A 343 -7.71 -26.86 -3.78
C ALA A 343 -8.19 -25.71 -2.86
N PRO A 344 -9.48 -25.68 -2.48
CA PRO A 344 -10.03 -24.57 -1.72
C PRO A 344 -9.29 -24.43 -0.40
N LYS A 345 -8.57 -23.33 -0.25
CA LYS A 345 -8.17 -22.85 1.07
C LYS A 345 -9.46 -22.49 1.79
N ALA A 346 -9.80 -23.27 2.81
CA ALA A 346 -11.01 -23.09 3.60
C ALA A 346 -11.20 -21.61 3.95
N ALA A 347 -12.42 -21.11 3.74
CA ALA A 347 -12.83 -19.79 4.15
C ALA A 347 -12.48 -19.61 5.64
N ALA A 348 -11.58 -18.68 5.94
CA ALA A 348 -11.30 -18.31 7.30
C ALA A 348 -12.57 -17.66 7.87
N GLY A 349 -13.18 -18.35 8.85
CA GLY A 349 -14.29 -17.82 9.62
C GLY A 349 -13.89 -16.53 10.35
N LEU A 350 -14.91 -15.73 10.67
CA LEU A 350 -14.82 -14.46 11.39
C LEU A 350 -13.85 -14.51 12.59
N PRO A 351 -13.02 -13.47 12.81
CA PRO A 351 -12.04 -13.48 13.89
C PRO A 351 -12.74 -13.34 15.26
N SER A 352 -12.60 -14.38 16.08
CA SER A 352 -12.87 -14.35 17.51
C SER A 352 -11.59 -14.02 18.27
N ILE A 353 -11.72 -13.40 19.44
CA ILE A 353 -10.72 -12.61 20.19
C ILE A 353 -9.55 -13.43 20.82
N GLY A 354 -9.27 -14.64 20.32
CA GLY A 354 -8.20 -15.54 20.78
C GLY A 354 -7.08 -15.87 19.77
N GLU A 355 -7.09 -15.26 18.57
CA GLU A 355 -6.27 -15.68 17.42
C GLU A 355 -4.75 -15.41 17.49
N ASP A 356 -4.27 -14.60 18.43
CA ASP A 356 -2.89 -14.10 18.38
C ASP A 356 -1.82 -15.13 18.76
N PHE A 357 -2.15 -16.13 19.58
CA PHE A 357 -1.19 -17.14 20.02
C PHE A 357 -1.04 -18.28 19.00
N GLU A 358 -2.15 -18.79 18.46
CA GLU A 358 -2.14 -19.85 17.43
C GLU A 358 -1.53 -19.36 16.12
N LYS A 359 -1.85 -18.14 15.67
CA LYS A 359 -1.18 -17.53 14.50
C LYS A 359 0.32 -17.41 14.70
N ARG A 360 0.78 -17.10 15.91
CA ARG A 360 2.21 -17.01 16.24
C ARG A 360 2.88 -18.40 16.21
N ALA A 361 2.27 -19.42 16.82
CA ALA A 361 2.81 -20.78 16.79
C ALA A 361 2.85 -21.37 15.37
N GLN A 362 1.79 -21.17 14.57
CA GLN A 362 1.73 -21.58 13.18
C GLN A 362 2.76 -20.84 12.32
N SER A 363 2.95 -19.54 12.53
CA SER A 363 3.96 -18.77 11.80
C SER A 363 5.40 -19.20 12.16
N ILE A 364 5.68 -19.52 13.42
CA ILE A 364 7.00 -20.06 13.84
C ILE A 364 7.26 -21.42 13.16
N THR A 365 6.27 -22.31 13.16
CA THR A 365 6.37 -23.64 12.54
C THR A 365 6.54 -23.53 11.02
N ALA A 366 5.75 -22.67 10.37
CA ALA A 366 5.86 -22.38 8.95
C ALA A 366 7.21 -21.77 8.58
N LYS A 367 7.75 -20.84 9.39
CA LYS A 367 9.08 -20.26 9.21
C LYS A 367 10.19 -21.30 9.37
N SER A 368 10.08 -22.20 10.36
CA SER A 368 11.05 -23.30 10.53
C SER A 368 11.04 -24.27 9.35
N LYS A 369 9.84 -24.64 8.88
CA LYS A 369 9.67 -25.51 7.70
C LYS A 369 10.22 -24.83 6.44
N LEU A 370 9.88 -23.57 6.21
CA LEU A 370 10.40 -22.78 5.10
C LEU A 370 11.94 -22.69 5.14
N LYS A 371 12.52 -22.46 6.32
CA LYS A 371 13.98 -22.42 6.50
C LYS A 371 14.67 -23.73 6.11
N SER A 372 14.04 -24.87 6.32
CA SER A 372 14.55 -26.17 5.86
C SER A 372 14.35 -26.43 4.35
N GLU A 373 13.39 -25.76 3.72
CA GLU A 373 13.03 -25.89 2.30
C GLU A 373 13.86 -24.99 1.37
N ILE A 374 14.45 -23.91 1.89
CA ILE A 374 15.21 -22.94 1.10
C ILE A 374 16.58 -23.52 0.70
N ARG A 375 16.76 -23.76 -0.60
CA ARG A 375 18.07 -24.05 -1.22
C ARG A 375 18.72 -22.76 -1.71
N PHE A 376 20.01 -22.82 -2.06
CA PHE A 376 20.83 -21.70 -2.54
C PHE A 376 20.26 -20.90 -3.73
N LYS A 377 19.31 -21.45 -4.48
CA LYS A 377 18.70 -20.86 -5.69
C LYS A 377 17.17 -21.04 -5.67
N ALA A 378 16.45 -20.01 -6.09
CA ALA A 378 15.01 -20.04 -6.39
C ALA A 378 14.74 -19.78 -7.88
N GLU A 379 13.54 -20.10 -8.34
CA GLU A 379 13.06 -19.83 -9.70
C GLU A 379 11.97 -18.76 -9.68
N VAL A 380 11.93 -17.90 -10.68
CA VAL A 380 10.86 -16.91 -10.83
C VAL A 380 9.61 -17.56 -11.44
N VAL A 381 8.42 -17.26 -10.89
CA VAL A 381 7.15 -17.80 -11.41
C VAL A 381 6.60 -16.96 -12.57
N SER A 382 6.74 -15.63 -12.48
CA SER A 382 6.22 -14.67 -13.46
C SER A 382 7.37 -13.81 -14.01
N PRO A 383 8.21 -14.33 -14.94
CA PRO A 383 9.39 -13.62 -15.43
C PRO A 383 9.09 -12.21 -15.98
N SER A 384 7.93 -12.04 -16.62
CA SER A 384 7.48 -10.75 -17.15
C SER A 384 7.21 -9.71 -16.06
N GLU A 385 6.63 -10.13 -14.93
CA GLU A 385 6.36 -9.27 -13.77
C GLU A 385 7.67 -8.83 -13.09
N TRP A 386 8.58 -9.79 -12.90
CA TRP A 386 9.93 -9.52 -12.41
C TRP A 386 10.71 -8.58 -13.34
N GLU A 387 10.73 -8.86 -14.65
CA GLU A 387 11.40 -8.02 -15.64
C GLU A 387 10.82 -6.60 -15.65
N ARG A 388 9.50 -6.46 -15.59
CA ARG A 388 8.83 -5.16 -15.50
C ARG A 388 9.26 -4.39 -14.26
N TRP A 389 9.20 -5.01 -13.08
CA TRP A 389 9.58 -4.37 -11.83
C TRP A 389 11.04 -3.90 -11.88
N ILE A 390 11.96 -4.74 -12.38
CA ILE A 390 13.38 -4.38 -12.49
C ILE A 390 13.60 -3.26 -13.51
N ARG A 391 12.87 -3.24 -14.62
CA ARG A 391 12.96 -2.14 -15.61
C ARG A 391 12.46 -0.81 -15.04
N ASP A 392 11.39 -0.84 -14.24
CA ASP A 392 10.89 0.36 -13.58
C ASP A 392 11.88 0.86 -12.52
N GLN A 393 12.50 -0.06 -11.77
CA GLN A 393 13.61 0.23 -10.88
C GLN A 393 14.78 0.89 -11.63
N GLN A 394 15.21 0.32 -12.76
CA GLN A 394 16.29 0.89 -13.60
C GLN A 394 15.99 2.33 -14.04
N LYS A 395 14.77 2.59 -14.53
CA LYS A 395 14.36 3.95 -14.93
C LYS A 395 14.44 4.95 -13.78
N SER A 396 14.01 4.54 -12.58
CA SER A 396 14.03 5.42 -11.41
C SER A 396 15.44 5.78 -10.93
N GLU A 397 16.42 4.91 -11.18
CA GLU A 397 17.83 5.10 -10.80
C GLU A 397 18.68 5.65 -11.97
N GLY A 398 18.06 6.03 -13.11
CA GLY A 398 18.78 6.54 -14.28
C GLY A 398 19.62 5.49 -15.03
N VAL A 399 19.28 4.20 -14.89
CA VAL A 399 19.92 3.08 -15.59
C VAL A 399 19.14 2.74 -16.85
N ASN A 400 19.82 2.44 -17.97
CA ASN A 400 19.13 2.08 -19.21
C ASN A 400 18.35 0.77 -19.02
N PRO A 401 17.05 0.74 -19.35
CA PRO A 401 16.24 -0.46 -19.16
C PRO A 401 16.75 -1.67 -19.96
N GLY A 402 16.98 -2.79 -19.28
CA GLY A 402 17.49 -4.02 -19.88
C GLY A 402 19.01 -4.19 -19.81
N GLU A 403 19.73 -3.25 -19.20
CA GLU A 403 21.11 -3.51 -18.75
C GLU A 403 21.14 -4.68 -17.76
N ASP A 404 22.20 -5.48 -17.79
CA ASP A 404 22.45 -6.51 -16.79
C ASP A 404 22.67 -5.82 -15.43
N VAL A 405 22.00 -6.25 -14.37
CA VAL A 405 22.07 -5.67 -13.03
C VAL A 405 21.97 -6.75 -11.95
N TYR A 406 22.39 -6.41 -10.74
CA TYR A 406 22.12 -7.19 -9.55
C TYR A 406 21.51 -6.33 -8.44
N ILE A 407 20.68 -6.95 -7.61
CA ILE A 407 20.02 -6.30 -6.47
C ILE A 407 20.14 -7.21 -5.26
N ILE A 408 20.61 -6.64 -4.15
CA ILE A 408 20.81 -7.34 -2.88
C ILE A 408 19.76 -6.84 -1.89
N LEU A 409 18.95 -7.75 -1.37
CA LEU A 409 17.97 -7.44 -0.33
C LEU A 409 18.51 -7.78 1.06
N ARG A 410 18.08 -7.02 2.06
CA ARG A 410 18.30 -7.30 3.49
C ARG A 410 17.32 -8.37 3.98
N LEU A 411 17.47 -8.81 5.24
CA LEU A 411 16.55 -9.76 5.88
C LEU A 411 15.14 -9.18 6.06
N ASP A 412 15.00 -7.87 6.27
CA ASP A 412 13.72 -7.14 6.33
C ASP A 412 13.04 -6.99 4.94
N GLY A 413 13.70 -7.43 3.86
CA GLY A 413 13.22 -7.38 2.48
C GLY A 413 13.45 -6.05 1.76
N ARG A 414 14.09 -5.05 2.39
CA ARG A 414 14.44 -3.78 1.72
C ARG A 414 15.67 -3.94 0.84
N VAL A 415 15.77 -3.13 -0.20
CA VAL A 415 16.96 -3.07 -1.06
C VAL A 415 18.15 -2.53 -0.24
N ARG A 416 19.20 -3.34 -0.12
CA ARG A 416 20.48 -2.95 0.49
C ARG A 416 21.35 -2.20 -0.50
N ARG A 417 21.50 -2.79 -1.68
CA ARG A 417 22.43 -2.37 -2.72
C ARG A 417 21.95 -2.87 -4.06
N SER A 418 22.15 -2.08 -5.10
CA SER A 418 22.03 -2.53 -6.49
C SER A 418 23.29 -2.11 -7.26
N GLY A 419 23.57 -2.78 -8.36
CA GLY A 419 24.72 -2.46 -9.20
C GLY A 419 24.56 -2.97 -10.63
N LYS A 420 25.34 -2.40 -11.53
CA LYS A 420 25.37 -2.80 -12.94
C LYS A 420 26.23 -4.04 -13.15
N GLY A 421 25.85 -4.84 -14.13
CA GLY A 421 26.54 -6.05 -14.56
C GLY A 421 26.50 -7.14 -13.49
N MET A 422 27.63 -7.84 -13.40
CA MET A 422 27.79 -8.98 -12.51
C MET A 422 28.22 -8.53 -11.10
N PRO A 423 27.68 -9.14 -10.02
CA PRO A 423 28.14 -8.86 -8.68
C PRO A 423 29.56 -9.37 -8.41
N ASP A 424 30.30 -8.62 -7.59
CA ASP A 424 31.53 -9.10 -6.95
C ASP A 424 31.17 -9.93 -5.71
N TRP A 425 31.28 -11.25 -5.85
CA TRP A 425 30.94 -12.20 -4.77
C TRP A 425 31.86 -12.08 -3.55
N GLN A 426 33.13 -11.73 -3.73
CA GLN A 426 34.07 -11.56 -2.62
C GLN A 426 33.66 -10.34 -1.79
N GLN A 427 33.31 -9.24 -2.46
CA GLN A 427 32.78 -8.05 -1.80
C GLN A 427 31.48 -8.34 -1.05
N ILE A 428 30.55 -9.10 -1.65
CA ILE A 428 29.28 -9.49 -1.01
C ILE A 428 29.52 -10.30 0.26
N VAL A 429 30.46 -11.25 0.22
CA VAL A 429 30.83 -12.06 1.39
C VAL A 429 31.46 -11.20 2.49
N GLN A 430 32.18 -10.13 2.17
CA GLN A 430 32.71 -9.21 3.18
C GLN A 430 31.63 -8.31 3.78
N GLU A 431 30.66 -7.87 2.96
CA GLU A 431 29.65 -6.91 3.35
C GLU A 431 28.51 -7.51 4.19
N LEU A 432 27.99 -8.68 3.79
CA LEU A 432 26.79 -9.25 4.41
C LEU A 432 27.13 -9.97 5.70
N PRO A 433 26.59 -9.63 6.88
CA PRO A 433 26.94 -10.32 8.13
C PRO A 433 26.43 -11.78 8.17
N PRO A 434 27.11 -12.71 8.88
CA PRO A 434 26.61 -14.08 9.06
C PRO A 434 25.27 -14.08 9.79
N MET A 435 24.41 -15.08 9.55
CA MET A 435 23.05 -15.12 10.12
C MET A 435 23.00 -15.11 11.66
N GLU A 436 24.07 -15.57 12.32
CA GLU A 436 24.22 -15.62 13.77
C GLU A 436 24.69 -14.29 14.38
N ALA A 437 25.29 -13.42 13.57
CA ALA A 437 25.84 -12.16 14.04
C ALA A 437 24.75 -11.21 14.53
N LEU A 438 25.11 -10.36 15.50
CA LEU A 438 24.20 -9.36 16.07
C LEU A 438 23.66 -8.40 15.01
N LEU A 439 24.49 -8.01 14.04
CA LEU A 439 24.07 -7.18 12.90
C LEU A 439 22.94 -7.82 12.08
N SER A 440 22.94 -9.14 11.91
CA SER A 440 21.83 -9.85 11.24
C SER A 440 20.55 -9.85 12.06
N LYS A 441 20.64 -9.75 13.40
CA LYS A 441 19.45 -9.60 14.26
C LYS A 441 18.84 -8.20 14.15
N LEU A 442 19.65 -7.18 13.88
CA LEU A 442 19.19 -5.80 13.63
C LEU A 442 18.64 -5.61 12.21
N GLU A 443 18.94 -6.53 11.29
CA GLU A 443 18.39 -6.54 9.93
C GLU A 443 17.03 -7.23 9.83
N ARG A 444 16.60 -7.96 10.85
CA ARG A 444 15.24 -8.51 10.99
C ARG A 444 14.36 -7.46 11.65
#